data_AF-A0AAV8Y9U9-F1
#
_entry.id   AF-A0AAV8Y9U9-F1
#
_cell.length_a   1.000
_cell.length_b   1.000
_cell.length_c   1.000
_cell.angle_alpha   90.00
_cell.angle_beta   90.00
_cell.angle_gamma   90.00
#
_symmetry.space_group_name_H-M   'P 1'
#
loop_
_entity.id
_entity.type
_entity.pdbx_description
1 polymer ?
#
loop_
_entity_poly.entity_id
_entity_poly.type
_entity_poly.pdbx_seq_one_letter_code
_entity_poly.pdbx_strand_id
1 'polypeptide(L)'
;MSHGLLFLLALTGELIAIASQNGSIYLFRVSRDGFSYKKSNKIRGAQPLMQLDWSSDSSFLQTVTADYDLSYCTYMQRSERFEYVVSLRFEYLFSGDVKSLSPEKSPIAMKDVKWYTHNATVGFMVSGMWNNRFYPMTSIISTASRSAAHDLLVSGDTDGYIRYPCINPKAEYNEEKVYSGTVACARFLFNDRNVVTVGGTDASLMLWQLVEE
;
A
#
# COMPACT_ATOMS: atom_id res chain seq x y z
N MET A 1 14.45 14.71 -14.66
CA MET A 1 13.28 13.86 -14.36
C MET A 1 13.21 13.75 -12.85
N SER A 2 12.25 14.40 -12.20
CA SER A 2 12.18 14.45 -10.73
C SER A 2 11.57 13.14 -10.21
N HIS A 3 12.40 12.36 -9.54
CA HIS A 3 12.11 11.02 -9.03
C HIS A 3 11.21 11.10 -7.78
N GLY A 4 9.94 10.75 -7.94
CA GLY A 4 8.96 10.72 -6.85
C GLY A 4 9.29 9.63 -5.83
N LEU A 5 9.54 10.04 -4.58
CA LEU A 5 9.47 9.15 -3.42
C LEU A 5 8.06 8.58 -3.33
N LEU A 6 7.95 7.27 -3.13
CA LEU A 6 6.67 6.62 -2.92
C LEU A 6 6.44 6.49 -1.41
N PHE A 7 5.69 7.45 -0.86
CA PHE A 7 5.37 7.49 0.56
C PHE A 7 4.23 6.51 0.85
N LEU A 8 4.49 5.45 1.62
CA LEU A 8 3.44 4.56 2.13
C LEU A 8 3.60 4.40 3.65
N LEU A 9 2.86 5.24 4.36
CA LEU A 9 2.78 5.28 5.83
C LEU A 9 2.16 3.98 6.37
N ALA A 10 2.62 3.55 7.54
CA ALA A 10 1.84 2.65 8.38
C ALA A 10 1.84 3.06 9.83
N LEU A 11 0.92 2.44 10.55
CA LEU A 11 0.03 3.09 11.49
C LEU A 11 0.01 2.32 12.81
N THR A 12 1.18 2.11 13.39
CA THR A 12 1.23 1.94 14.85
C THR A 12 1.42 3.26 15.58
N GLY A 13 1.48 4.39 14.86
CA GLY A 13 1.89 5.69 15.43
C GLY A 13 3.39 5.75 15.81
N GLU A 14 4.07 4.60 15.80
CA GLU A 14 5.46 4.43 16.24
C GLU A 14 6.40 4.03 15.10
N LEU A 15 5.91 3.57 13.96
CA LEU A 15 6.74 3.14 12.83
C LEU A 15 6.17 3.56 11.49
N ILE A 16 7.04 4.04 10.61
CA ILE A 16 6.73 4.37 9.21
C ILE A 16 7.66 3.58 8.30
N ALA A 17 7.09 2.98 7.25
CA ALA A 17 7.85 2.48 6.11
C ALA A 17 7.88 3.55 5.00
N ILE A 18 8.98 3.62 4.27
CA ILE A 18 9.09 4.46 3.08
C ILE A 18 9.72 3.61 1.99
N ALA A 19 9.01 3.44 0.88
CA ALA A 19 9.51 2.76 -0.30
C ALA A 19 10.23 3.76 -1.22
N SER A 20 11.39 3.36 -1.73
CA SER A 20 12.16 4.16 -2.68
C SER A 20 12.14 3.52 -4.06
N GLN A 21 12.26 4.36 -5.09
CA GLN A 21 12.37 3.91 -6.48
C GLN A 21 13.60 3.03 -6.74
N ASN A 22 14.61 2.99 -5.85
CA ASN A 22 15.71 2.04 -5.95
C ASN A 22 15.39 0.67 -5.32
N GLY A 23 14.12 0.40 -5.04
CA GLY A 23 13.66 -0.83 -4.41
C GLY A 23 13.90 -0.93 -2.91
N SER A 24 14.57 0.04 -2.30
CA SER A 24 14.81 0.00 -0.86
C SER A 24 13.59 0.42 -0.06
N ILE A 25 13.35 -0.27 1.05
CA ILE A 25 12.35 0.12 2.06
C ILE A 25 13.10 0.64 3.28
N TYR A 26 12.76 1.85 3.71
CA TYR A 26 13.33 2.47 4.89
C TYR A 26 12.31 2.44 6.01
N LEU A 27 12.71 1.96 7.18
CA LEU A 27 11.88 1.99 8.37
C LEU A 27 12.33 3.13 9.28
N PHE A 28 11.37 3.89 9.76
CA PHE A 28 11.58 4.99 10.71
C PHE A 28 10.74 4.72 11.94
N ARG A 29 11.33 4.87 13.12
CA ARG A 29 10.55 5.04 14.34
C ARG A 29 10.05 6.48 14.42
N VAL A 30 8.79 6.60 14.77
CA VAL A 30 8.08 7.84 15.03
C VAL A 30 8.02 8.03 16.54
N SER A 31 8.28 9.24 16.99
CA SER A 31 8.19 9.62 18.40
C SER A 31 7.65 11.04 18.52
N ARG A 32 7.24 11.43 19.73
CA ARG A 32 6.61 12.73 20.01
C ARG A 32 5.41 12.96 19.08
N ASP A 33 4.46 12.02 19.07
CA ASP A 33 3.19 12.15 18.34
C ASP A 33 3.32 12.50 16.84
N GLY A 34 4.35 12.00 16.16
CA GLY A 34 4.57 12.27 14.73
C GLY A 34 5.55 13.41 14.42
N PHE A 35 6.14 14.07 15.42
CA PHE A 35 7.04 15.20 15.17
C PHE A 35 8.52 14.82 15.06
N SER A 36 8.91 13.59 15.43
CA SER A 36 10.30 13.15 15.37
C SER A 36 10.44 11.77 14.77
N TYR A 37 11.40 11.64 13.83
CA TYR A 37 11.64 10.43 13.07
C TYR A 37 13.09 9.99 13.22
N LYS A 38 13.31 8.72 13.59
CA LYS A 38 14.63 8.11 13.64
C LYS A 38 14.66 6.87 12.75
N LYS A 39 15.54 6.84 11.76
CA LYS A 39 15.72 5.67 10.91
C LYS A 39 16.10 4.46 11.78
N SER A 40 15.31 3.39 11.70
CA SER A 40 15.55 2.14 12.42
C SER A 40 16.22 1.09 11.55
N ASN A 41 15.78 0.93 10.29
CA ASN A 41 16.28 -0.12 9.41
C ASN A 41 16.20 0.28 7.92
N LYS A 42 16.88 -0.47 7.06
CA LYS A 42 16.81 -0.37 5.59
C LYS A 42 16.83 -1.78 4.99
N ILE A 43 15.83 -2.09 4.20
CA ILE A 43 15.78 -3.25 3.31
C ILE A 43 16.23 -2.78 1.94
N ARG A 44 17.09 -3.58 1.30
CA ARG A 44 17.50 -3.36 -0.07
C ARG A 44 16.68 -4.30 -0.96
N GLY A 45 15.82 -3.74 -1.79
CA GLY A 45 15.25 -4.45 -2.93
C GLY A 45 16.13 -4.26 -4.17
N ALA A 46 15.81 -5.02 -5.21
CA ALA A 46 16.50 -4.95 -6.50
C ALA A 46 15.73 -4.11 -7.53
N GLN A 47 14.41 -3.99 -7.39
CA GLN A 47 13.53 -3.33 -8.36
C GLN A 47 12.73 -2.18 -7.74
N PRO A 48 12.39 -1.13 -8.51
CA PRO A 48 11.56 -0.04 -8.05
C PRO A 48 10.23 -0.53 -7.46
N LEU A 49 9.92 -0.05 -6.25
CA LEU A 49 8.64 -0.35 -5.61
C LEU A 49 7.60 0.66 -6.05
N MET A 50 6.49 0.15 -6.57
CA MET A 50 5.31 0.94 -6.91
C MET A 50 4.35 1.04 -5.74
N GLN A 51 4.28 0.01 -4.89
CA GLN A 51 3.34 -0.06 -3.78
C GLN A 51 3.89 -0.87 -2.61
N LEU A 52 3.35 -0.58 -1.43
CA LEU A 52 3.70 -1.13 -0.13
C LEU A 52 2.47 -0.98 0.79
N ASP A 53 1.95 -2.09 1.28
CA ASP A 53 0.88 -2.06 2.27
C ASP A 53 1.29 -2.84 3.52
N TRP A 54 0.83 -2.38 4.67
CA TRP A 54 0.98 -3.09 5.92
C TRP A 54 -0.24 -3.96 6.20
N SER A 55 0.01 -5.08 6.85
CA SER A 55 -1.03 -5.85 7.53
C SER A 55 -1.63 -5.05 8.69
N SER A 56 -2.90 -5.32 9.00
CA SER A 56 -3.65 -4.65 10.07
C SER A 56 -3.08 -4.94 11.46
N ASP A 57 -2.43 -6.10 11.63
CA ASP A 57 -1.73 -6.50 12.84
C ASP A 57 -0.27 -6.02 12.89
N SER A 58 0.16 -5.25 11.87
CA SER A 58 1.53 -4.74 11.71
C SER A 58 2.63 -5.81 11.70
N SER A 59 2.29 -7.08 11.43
CA SER A 59 3.25 -8.20 11.44
C SER A 59 3.85 -8.49 10.06
N PHE A 60 3.18 -8.04 9.01
CA PHE A 60 3.56 -8.26 7.61
C PHE A 60 3.52 -6.98 6.79
N LEU A 61 4.37 -6.98 5.77
CA LEU A 61 4.44 -6.03 4.68
C LEU A 61 4.20 -6.77 3.36
N GLN A 62 3.40 -6.19 2.48
CA GLN A 62 3.37 -6.56 1.06
C GLN A 62 3.96 -5.44 0.23
N THR A 63 4.63 -5.78 -0.86
CA THR A 63 5.18 -4.84 -1.82
C THR A 63 4.94 -5.28 -3.24
N VAL A 64 4.66 -4.32 -4.12
CA VAL A 64 4.54 -4.56 -5.57
C VAL A 64 5.61 -3.76 -6.29
N THR A 65 6.37 -4.42 -7.16
CA THR A 65 7.40 -3.78 -7.99
C THR A 65 6.81 -3.19 -9.27
N ALA A 66 7.62 -2.45 -10.03
CA ALA A 66 7.26 -1.97 -11.36
C ALA A 66 6.99 -3.10 -12.38
N ASP A 67 7.59 -4.27 -12.16
CA ASP A 67 7.39 -5.47 -12.99
C ASP A 67 6.20 -6.33 -12.52
N TYR A 68 5.34 -5.77 -11.67
CA TYR A 68 4.18 -6.47 -11.10
C TYR A 68 4.54 -7.68 -10.22
N ASP A 69 5.76 -7.74 -9.68
CA ASP A 69 6.13 -8.76 -8.71
C ASP A 69 5.57 -8.42 -7.33
N LEU A 70 4.68 -9.27 -6.82
CA LEU A 70 4.17 -9.22 -5.46
C LEU A 70 5.09 -10.00 -4.53
N SER A 71 5.57 -9.34 -3.47
CA SER A 71 6.41 -9.94 -2.44
C SER A 71 5.89 -9.61 -1.05
N TYR A 72 6.17 -10.50 -0.09
CA TYR A 72 5.75 -10.36 1.30
C TYR A 72 6.96 -10.42 2.22
N CYS A 73 6.93 -9.65 3.31
CA CYS A 73 7.99 -9.63 4.31
C CYS A 73 7.39 -9.61 5.72
N THR A 74 7.96 -10.40 6.63
CA THR A 74 7.56 -10.45 8.04
C THR A 74 8.31 -9.40 8.84
N TYR A 75 7.57 -8.54 9.53
CA TYR A 75 8.07 -7.60 10.51
C TYR A 75 8.05 -8.25 11.90
N MET A 76 9.23 -8.64 12.39
CA MET A 76 9.35 -9.21 13.74
C MET A 76 9.71 -8.13 14.76
N GLN A 77 8.76 -7.81 15.64
CA GLN A 77 9.01 -7.11 16.89
C GLN A 77 9.38 -8.14 17.96
N ARG A 78 10.62 -8.18 18.44
CA ARG A 78 10.97 -9.11 19.52
C ARG A 78 10.32 -8.62 20.81
N SER A 79 9.46 -9.44 21.41
CA SER A 79 8.98 -9.26 22.78
C SER A 79 10.20 -9.26 23.72
N GLU A 80 10.35 -8.19 24.49
CA GLU A 80 11.25 -8.21 25.64
C GLU A 80 10.67 -9.21 26.64
N ARG A 81 11.37 -10.33 26.84
CA ARG A 81 11.08 -11.25 27.94
C ARG A 81 11.42 -10.49 29.21
N PHE A 82 10.40 -10.02 29.94
CA PHE A 82 10.56 -9.32 31.21
C PHE A 82 11.36 -10.18 32.19
N GLU A 83 12.64 -9.89 32.39
CA GLU A 83 13.31 -10.23 33.65
C GLU A 83 12.94 -9.13 34.64
N TYR A 84 12.19 -9.50 35.68
CA TYR A 84 11.89 -8.63 36.81
C TYR A 84 13.18 -8.32 37.57
N VAL A 85 13.90 -7.27 37.17
CA VAL A 85 14.89 -6.65 38.04
C VAL A 85 14.23 -5.44 38.69
N VAL A 86 13.87 -5.60 39.97
CA VAL A 86 13.32 -4.54 40.80
C VAL A 86 14.40 -3.45 40.94
N SER A 87 14.29 -2.38 40.17
CA SER A 87 15.07 -1.16 40.40
C SER A 87 14.22 0.06 40.06
N LEU A 88 14.00 0.88 41.08
CA LEU A 88 13.15 2.08 41.07
C LEU A 88 13.80 3.20 40.25
N ARG A 89 13.65 3.17 38.92
CA ARG A 89 13.60 4.35 38.06
C ARG A 89 12.69 4.07 36.87
N PHE A 90 11.53 4.73 36.87
CA PHE A 90 10.66 4.80 35.69
C PHE A 90 11.30 5.74 34.66
N GLU A 91 12.14 5.20 33.80
CA GLU A 91 12.36 5.74 32.46
C GLU A 91 11.94 4.67 31.45
N TYR A 92 11.08 5.07 30.52
CA TYR A 92 10.42 4.24 29.52
C TYR A 92 11.38 3.32 28.76
N LEU A 93 11.43 2.05 29.13
CA LEU A 93 12.06 0.99 28.33
C LEU A 93 11.04 0.49 27.29
N PHE A 94 11.00 1.17 26.14
CA PHE A 94 10.52 0.59 24.89
C PHE A 94 11.70 0.57 23.92
N SER A 95 12.58 -0.43 24.05
CA SER A 95 13.75 -0.60 23.17
C SER A 95 13.70 -1.91 22.38
N GLY A 96 12.56 -2.24 21.79
CA GLY A 96 12.44 -3.38 20.87
C GLY A 96 13.08 -3.08 19.50
N ASP A 97 14.41 -3.19 19.38
CA ASP A 97 15.14 -3.01 18.11
C ASP A 97 14.65 -3.94 16.99
N VAL A 98 14.23 -3.34 15.89
CA VAL A 98 13.77 -4.01 14.66
C VAL A 98 14.97 -4.65 13.98
N LYS A 99 15.12 -5.96 14.12
CA LYS A 99 16.33 -6.64 13.65
C LYS A 99 16.35 -6.87 12.14
N SER A 100 15.25 -7.28 11.53
CA SER A 100 15.18 -7.47 10.07
C SER A 100 13.75 -7.73 9.60
N LEU A 101 13.48 -7.40 8.34
CA LEU A 101 12.35 -7.95 7.59
C LEU A 101 12.83 -9.23 6.89
N SER A 102 12.08 -10.33 7.04
CA SER A 102 12.41 -11.62 6.40
C SER A 102 11.41 -11.90 5.26
N PRO A 103 11.87 -12.35 4.08
CA PRO A 103 10.95 -12.74 3.00
C PRO A 103 10.00 -13.84 3.47
N GLU A 104 8.70 -13.63 3.26
CA GLU A 104 7.67 -14.65 3.47
C GLU A 104 7.45 -15.41 2.16
N LYS A 105 7.61 -16.73 2.21
CA LYS A 105 7.70 -17.59 1.01
C LYS A 105 6.40 -18.33 0.71
N SER A 106 5.38 -18.21 1.53
CA SER A 106 4.10 -18.88 1.34
C SER A 106 3.01 -17.89 0.90
N PRO A 107 2.73 -17.75 -0.42
CA PRO A 107 1.60 -16.95 -0.90
C PRO A 107 0.26 -17.42 -0.34
N ILE A 108 0.13 -18.72 -0.06
CA ILE A 108 -1.08 -19.32 0.52
C ILE A 108 -1.30 -18.84 1.95
N ALA A 109 -0.23 -18.68 2.74
CA ALA A 109 -0.34 -18.12 4.09
C ALA A 109 -0.77 -16.64 4.06
N MET A 110 -0.41 -15.91 2.99
CA MET A 110 -0.69 -14.48 2.86
C MET A 110 -2.10 -14.18 2.32
N LYS A 111 -2.82 -15.19 1.82
CA LYS A 111 -4.15 -15.00 1.21
C LYS A 111 -5.22 -14.49 2.20
N ASP A 112 -5.10 -14.87 3.47
CA ASP A 112 -6.07 -14.54 4.53
C ASP A 112 -5.57 -13.38 5.42
N VAL A 113 -4.39 -12.83 5.13
CA VAL A 113 -3.85 -11.68 5.87
C VAL A 113 -4.73 -10.46 5.57
N LYS A 114 -5.19 -9.79 6.64
CA LYS A 114 -5.96 -8.56 6.54
C LYS A 114 -5.01 -7.39 6.35
N TRP A 115 -5.01 -6.79 5.18
CA TRP A 115 -4.21 -5.59 4.90
C TRP A 115 -4.91 -4.34 5.43
N TYR A 116 -4.13 -3.40 5.93
CA TYR A 116 -4.62 -2.11 6.41
C TYR A 116 -5.13 -1.26 5.24
N THR A 117 -4.33 -1.22 4.17
CA THR A 117 -4.71 -0.64 2.88
C THR A 117 -4.66 -1.70 1.80
N HIS A 118 -5.56 -1.58 0.84
CA HIS A 118 -5.67 -2.48 -0.31
C HIS A 118 -5.36 -1.69 -1.57
N ASN A 119 -4.14 -1.18 -1.65
CA ASN A 119 -3.70 -0.36 -2.77
C ASN A 119 -2.92 -1.17 -3.79
N ALA A 120 -2.37 -2.34 -3.40
CA ALA A 120 -1.70 -3.27 -4.30
C ALA A 120 -2.47 -3.49 -5.62
N THR A 121 -1.81 -3.28 -6.77
CA THR A 121 -2.33 -3.58 -8.11
C THR A 121 -2.35 -5.07 -8.35
N VAL A 122 -1.45 -5.83 -7.71
CA VAL A 122 -1.36 -7.28 -7.84
C VAL A 122 -1.71 -7.93 -6.51
N GLY A 123 -2.58 -8.91 -6.54
CA GLY A 123 -2.99 -9.66 -5.36
C GLY A 123 -4.30 -10.40 -5.57
N PHE A 124 -4.58 -11.37 -4.68
CA PHE A 124 -5.80 -12.17 -4.77
C PHE A 124 -7.06 -11.29 -4.74
N MET A 125 -7.07 -10.31 -3.85
CA MET A 125 -8.17 -9.39 -3.59
C MET A 125 -8.42 -8.36 -4.70
N VAL A 126 -7.52 -8.24 -5.68
CA VAL A 126 -7.62 -7.26 -6.78
C VAL A 126 -7.57 -7.94 -8.16
N SER A 127 -7.51 -9.27 -8.19
CA SER A 127 -7.40 -10.08 -9.41
C SER A 127 -8.52 -9.85 -10.44
N GLY A 128 -9.65 -9.31 -10.01
CA GLY A 128 -10.78 -8.94 -10.86
C GLY A 128 -10.40 -7.92 -11.94
N MET A 129 -9.50 -6.96 -11.66
CA MET A 129 -9.10 -5.94 -12.64
C MET A 129 -8.28 -6.51 -13.80
N TRP A 130 -7.46 -7.53 -13.56
CA TRP A 130 -6.56 -8.07 -14.59
C TRP A 130 -7.21 -9.09 -15.50
N ASN A 131 -8.22 -9.80 -14.98
CA ASN A 131 -8.90 -10.87 -15.70
C ASN A 131 -10.27 -10.44 -16.22
N ASN A 132 -10.58 -9.15 -16.18
CA ASN A 132 -11.86 -8.66 -16.66
C ASN A 132 -11.96 -8.84 -18.18
N ARG A 133 -12.93 -9.63 -18.65
CA ARG A 133 -13.08 -9.96 -20.08
C ARG A 133 -13.29 -8.71 -20.95
N PHE A 134 -13.84 -7.64 -20.38
CA PHE A 134 -14.14 -6.41 -21.12
C PHE A 134 -12.95 -5.43 -21.15
N TYR A 135 -11.90 -5.66 -20.34
CA TYR A 135 -10.72 -4.80 -20.36
C TYR A 135 -9.98 -4.91 -21.70
N PRO A 136 -9.54 -3.80 -22.29
CA PRO A 136 -8.60 -3.85 -23.39
C PRO A 136 -7.33 -4.58 -22.92
N MET A 137 -6.90 -5.62 -23.64
CA MET A 137 -5.67 -6.37 -23.32
C MET A 137 -4.41 -5.49 -23.28
N THR A 138 -4.48 -4.27 -23.84
CA THR A 138 -3.38 -3.31 -23.89
C THR A 138 -3.32 -2.38 -22.68
N SER A 139 -4.35 -2.35 -21.81
CA SER A 139 -4.39 -1.43 -20.68
C SER A 139 -3.38 -1.83 -19.59
N ILE A 140 -2.47 -0.90 -19.26
CA ILE A 140 -1.47 -1.09 -18.21
C ILE A 140 -1.96 -0.39 -16.94
N ILE A 141 -2.32 -1.16 -15.92
CA ILE A 141 -2.83 -0.62 -14.65
C ILE A 141 -1.70 0.03 -13.87
N SER A 142 -1.83 1.33 -13.58
CA SER A 142 -0.87 2.12 -12.82
C SER A 142 -1.24 2.26 -11.35
N THR A 143 -2.52 2.16 -11.01
CA THR A 143 -3.00 2.35 -9.64
C THR A 143 -4.27 1.56 -9.35
N ALA A 144 -4.42 1.16 -8.09
CA ALA A 144 -5.59 0.48 -7.58
C ALA A 144 -5.88 0.94 -6.14
N SER A 145 -7.15 0.85 -5.74
CA SER A 145 -7.57 1.00 -4.35
C SER A 145 -8.89 0.26 -4.15
N ARG A 146 -8.94 -0.60 -3.14
CA ARG A 146 -10.18 -1.27 -2.69
C ARG A 146 -10.79 -0.50 -1.52
N SER A 147 -12.13 -0.45 -1.46
CA SER A 147 -12.85 0.13 -0.31
C SER A 147 -12.52 -0.61 0.98
N ALA A 148 -12.67 0.08 2.11
CA ALA A 148 -12.51 -0.54 3.44
C ALA A 148 -13.60 -1.60 3.71
N ALA A 149 -14.80 -1.41 3.18
CA ALA A 149 -15.86 -2.43 3.17
C ALA A 149 -15.57 -3.64 2.26
N HIS A 150 -14.52 -3.58 1.45
CA HIS A 150 -14.07 -4.61 0.50
C HIS A 150 -15.08 -4.96 -0.61
N ASP A 151 -16.13 -4.18 -0.77
CA ASP A 151 -17.19 -4.36 -1.74
C ASP A 151 -16.96 -3.57 -3.03
N LEU A 152 -15.95 -2.71 -3.09
CA LEU A 152 -15.68 -1.83 -4.22
C LEU A 152 -14.19 -1.78 -4.56
N LEU A 153 -13.88 -1.57 -5.84
CA LEU A 153 -12.51 -1.48 -6.34
C LEU A 153 -12.44 -0.46 -7.46
N VAL A 154 -11.57 0.53 -7.31
CA VAL A 154 -11.22 1.48 -8.37
C VAL A 154 -9.85 1.14 -8.95
N SER A 155 -9.72 1.23 -10.26
CA SER A 155 -8.44 1.08 -10.96
C SER A 155 -8.21 2.23 -11.92
N GLY A 156 -6.95 2.57 -12.15
CA GLY A 156 -6.53 3.56 -13.14
C GLY A 156 -5.36 3.05 -13.98
N ASP A 157 -5.26 3.52 -15.22
CA ASP A 157 -4.23 3.08 -16.16
C ASP A 157 -3.29 4.19 -16.66
N THR A 158 -2.33 3.78 -17.48
CA THR A 158 -1.32 4.67 -18.08
C THR A 158 -1.88 5.62 -19.14
N ASP A 159 -3.08 5.36 -19.67
CA ASP A 159 -3.74 6.12 -20.74
C ASP A 159 -4.75 7.15 -20.22
N GLY A 160 -4.94 7.21 -18.90
CA GLY A 160 -5.75 8.21 -18.21
C GLY A 160 -7.18 7.78 -17.93
N TYR A 161 -7.50 6.49 -18.08
CA TYR A 161 -8.81 5.96 -17.76
C TYR A 161 -8.91 5.56 -16.29
N ILE A 162 -10.08 5.81 -15.71
CA ILE A 162 -10.50 5.31 -14.41
C ILE A 162 -11.61 4.30 -14.62
N ARG A 163 -11.56 3.18 -13.90
CA ARG A 163 -12.57 2.11 -13.95
C ARG A 163 -13.10 1.77 -12.57
N TYR A 164 -14.41 1.60 -12.46
CA TYR A 164 -15.10 1.27 -11.21
C TYR A 164 -16.53 0.72 -11.46
N PRO A 165 -17.05 -0.26 -10.70
CA PRO A 165 -16.32 -1.11 -9.75
C PRO A 165 -15.68 -2.33 -10.44
N CYS A 166 -14.44 -2.67 -10.08
CA CYS A 166 -13.65 -3.69 -10.79
C CYS A 166 -13.43 -4.99 -10.00
N ILE A 167 -14.42 -5.38 -9.18
CA ILE A 167 -14.23 -6.34 -8.07
C ILE A 167 -13.98 -7.77 -8.55
N ASN A 168 -14.58 -8.19 -9.66
CA ASN A 168 -14.45 -9.54 -10.18
C ASN A 168 -14.31 -9.58 -11.72
N PRO A 169 -13.77 -10.68 -12.30
CA PRO A 169 -13.50 -10.79 -13.74
C PRO A 169 -14.71 -10.68 -14.67
N LYS A 170 -15.93 -10.78 -14.14
CA LYS A 170 -17.20 -10.74 -14.88
C LYS A 170 -18.03 -9.50 -14.54
N ALA A 171 -17.55 -8.64 -13.66
CA ALA A 171 -18.27 -7.45 -13.24
C ALA A 171 -18.27 -6.44 -14.39
N GLU A 172 -19.46 -5.88 -14.64
CA GLU A 172 -19.59 -4.65 -15.40
C GLU A 172 -18.91 -3.52 -14.62
N TYR A 173 -18.31 -2.58 -15.34
CA TYR A 173 -17.66 -1.41 -14.78
C TYR A 173 -17.99 -0.20 -15.63
N ASN A 174 -17.98 0.96 -14.98
CA ASN A 174 -17.93 2.25 -15.65
C ASN A 174 -16.47 2.59 -15.95
N GLU A 175 -16.24 3.15 -17.12
CA GLU A 175 -14.93 3.64 -17.57
C GLU A 175 -15.06 5.09 -18.00
N GLU A 176 -14.17 5.94 -17.48
CA GLU A 176 -14.13 7.35 -17.82
C GLU A 176 -12.70 7.78 -18.12
N LYS A 177 -12.51 8.51 -19.22
CA LYS A 177 -11.21 9.12 -19.54
C LYS A 177 -11.11 10.49 -18.87
N VAL A 178 -10.26 10.57 -17.85
CA VAL A 178 -10.17 11.75 -16.99
C VAL A 178 -8.90 12.54 -17.25
N TYR A 179 -7.82 11.84 -17.54
CA TYR A 179 -6.49 12.41 -17.68
C TYR A 179 -5.98 12.25 -19.11
N SER A 180 -5.06 13.12 -19.52
CA SER A 180 -4.41 13.07 -20.83
C SER A 180 -3.33 11.99 -20.90
N GLY A 181 -2.82 11.57 -19.74
CA GLY A 181 -1.86 10.48 -19.56
C GLY A 181 -2.09 9.74 -18.25
N THR A 182 -1.02 9.21 -17.67
CA THR A 182 -1.10 8.25 -16.55
C THR A 182 -1.88 8.76 -15.34
N VAL A 183 -2.83 7.94 -14.88
CA VAL A 183 -3.43 8.08 -13.56
C VAL A 183 -2.36 7.71 -12.52
N ALA A 184 -1.80 8.70 -11.84
CA ALA A 184 -0.70 8.48 -10.90
C ALA A 184 -1.18 7.83 -9.60
N CYS A 185 -2.39 8.15 -9.14
CA CYS A 185 -2.94 7.60 -7.91
C CYS A 185 -4.47 7.66 -7.91
N ALA A 186 -5.12 6.63 -7.36
CA ALA A 186 -6.55 6.64 -7.03
C ALA A 186 -6.73 6.07 -5.62
N ARG A 187 -7.46 6.75 -4.72
CA ARG A 187 -7.66 6.31 -3.33
C ARG A 187 -9.08 6.56 -2.85
N PHE A 188 -9.70 5.55 -2.26
CA PHE A 188 -10.90 5.76 -1.45
C PHE A 188 -10.58 6.62 -0.24
N LEU A 189 -11.50 7.52 0.11
CA LEU A 189 -11.49 8.21 1.39
C LEU A 189 -12.07 7.31 2.49
N PHE A 190 -11.87 7.69 3.76
CA PHE A 190 -12.18 6.88 4.93
C PHE A 190 -13.63 6.39 5.05
N ASN A 191 -14.57 7.02 4.36
CA ASN A 191 -15.99 6.71 4.40
C ASN A 191 -16.46 5.86 3.21
N ASP A 192 -15.56 5.44 2.32
CA ASP A 192 -15.84 4.70 1.07
C ASP A 192 -16.83 5.40 0.12
N ARG A 193 -17.23 6.66 0.38
CA ARG A 193 -18.18 7.43 -0.45
C ARG A 193 -17.51 8.32 -1.48
N ASN A 194 -16.20 8.49 -1.35
CA ASN A 194 -15.45 9.40 -2.20
C ASN A 194 -14.15 8.73 -2.64
N VAL A 195 -13.76 9.05 -3.86
CA VAL A 195 -12.47 8.66 -4.43
C VAL A 195 -11.72 9.92 -4.80
N VAL A 196 -10.43 9.96 -4.51
CA VAL A 196 -9.53 11.00 -5.01
C VAL A 196 -8.62 10.37 -6.05
N THR A 197 -8.52 11.01 -7.22
CA THR A 197 -7.58 10.62 -8.27
C THR A 197 -6.64 11.74 -8.62
N VAL A 198 -5.42 11.41 -9.03
CA VAL A 198 -4.38 12.37 -9.41
C VAL A 198 -3.81 11.99 -10.77
N GLY A 199 -3.75 12.96 -11.68
CA GLY A 199 -3.09 12.85 -12.97
C GLY A 199 -1.61 13.16 -12.82
N GLY A 200 -0.74 12.30 -13.35
CA GLY A 200 0.70 12.43 -13.17
C GLY A 200 1.27 13.73 -13.75
N THR A 201 1.41 13.78 -15.07
CA THR A 201 1.93 14.97 -15.77
C THR A 201 0.93 16.09 -15.87
N ASP A 202 -0.36 15.78 -15.78
CA ASP A 202 -1.45 16.74 -15.87
C ASP A 202 -1.49 17.69 -14.66
N ALA A 203 -0.81 17.34 -13.57
CA ALA A 203 -0.76 18.09 -12.32
C ALA A 203 -2.15 18.45 -11.78
N SER A 204 -3.14 17.58 -12.04
CA SER A 204 -4.54 17.77 -11.68
C SER A 204 -5.01 16.68 -10.73
N LEU A 205 -5.99 17.03 -9.88
CA LEU A 205 -6.61 16.14 -8.91
C LEU A 205 -8.12 16.24 -9.07
N MET A 206 -8.80 15.09 -9.09
CA MET A 206 -10.26 15.01 -9.14
C MET A 206 -10.80 14.37 -7.86
N LEU A 207 -11.90 14.92 -7.36
CA LEU A 207 -12.67 14.36 -6.25
C LEU A 207 -13.99 13.82 -6.79
N TRP A 208 -14.19 12.53 -6.59
CA TRP A 208 -15.37 11.79 -7.01
C TRP A 208 -16.27 11.54 -5.81
N GLN A 209 -17.57 11.60 -6.03
CA GLN A 209 -18.57 11.17 -5.06
C GLN A 209 -19.31 9.97 -5.65
N LEU A 210 -19.38 8.89 -4.88
CA LEU A 210 -20.24 7.77 -5.20
C LEU A 210 -21.69 8.21 -5.03
N VAL A 211 -22.48 7.97 -6.08
CA VAL A 211 -23.93 8.18 -6.08
C VAL A 211 -24.55 6.80 -6.18
N GLU A 212 -25.42 6.47 -5.23
CA GLU A 212 -26.28 5.29 -5.31
C GLU A 212 -27.41 5.64 -6.30
N GLU A 213 -27.58 4.83 -7.34
CA GLU A 213 -28.74 4.90 -8.24
C GLU A 213 -29.99 4.27 -7.60
#